data_AF-A0A7V4G8D3-F1
#
_entry.id   AF-A0A7V4G8D3-F1
#
_cell.length_a   1.000
_cell.length_b   1.000
_cell.length_c   1.000
_cell.angle_alpha   90.00
_cell.angle_beta   90.00
_cell.angle_gamma   90.00
#
_symmetry.space_group_name_H-M   'P 1'
#
loop_
_entity.id
_entity.type
_entity.pdbx_description
1 polymer ?
#
loop_
_entity_poly.entity_id
_entity_poly.type
_entity_poly.pdbx_seq_one_letter_code
_entity_poly.pdbx_strand_id
1 'polypeptide(L)'
;MTEPSPSDALSYRRRYRGLIGVKSKMPIRDMSVMSRIYTPGVGAVCREFDRDPLASFKLTCRGNSIALISDGSACYEFGNVGALAVLPKLEAKSVLFKTFANVDAVPIALATQDPYEIVEMTRILAPSFGGICLESIAAPKCLTVESRVRKAVRVAVLHHEFHAAGIIVLAALYNALKVVGKKLEEVRIVINGAGTAGMGVAKGLIVAGAKNIVICDRYGPLRVYRTVGMDWAKSEIARLVKPRNVKGTLAEIMRGADVFIGLSDKGVVTPEMVAAMAPGVFSCLLSTSL
;
A
#
# COMPACT_ATOMS: atom_id res chain seq x y z
N MET A 1 -12.98 -7.76 -19.31
CA MET A 1 -11.72 -7.83 -20.09
C MET A 1 -11.32 -9.29 -20.14
N THR A 2 -11.06 -9.83 -21.33
CA THR A 2 -10.50 -11.19 -21.49
C THR A 2 -9.10 -11.23 -20.88
N GLU A 3 -8.79 -12.28 -20.12
CA GLU A 3 -7.44 -12.45 -19.56
C GLU A 3 -6.43 -12.62 -20.71
N PRO A 4 -5.37 -11.81 -20.76
CA PRO A 4 -4.34 -11.96 -21.79
C PRO A 4 -3.61 -13.28 -21.57
N SER A 5 -3.19 -13.94 -22.67
CA SER A 5 -2.42 -15.17 -22.53
C SER A 5 -1.07 -14.88 -21.85
N PRO A 6 -0.52 -15.79 -21.04
CA PRO A 6 0.80 -15.61 -20.43
C PRO A 6 1.90 -15.37 -21.48
N SER A 7 1.76 -15.99 -22.67
CA SER A 7 2.68 -15.79 -23.80
C SER A 7 2.67 -14.34 -24.29
N ASP A 8 1.48 -13.74 -24.40
CA ASP A 8 1.36 -12.34 -24.82
C ASP A 8 2.00 -11.41 -23.80
N ALA A 9 1.74 -11.60 -22.51
CA ALA A 9 2.33 -10.79 -21.44
C ALA A 9 3.88 -10.83 -21.47
N LEU A 10 4.47 -12.02 -21.68
CA LEU A 10 5.92 -12.18 -21.81
C LEU A 10 6.46 -11.56 -23.10
N SER A 11 5.74 -11.71 -24.22
CA SER A 11 6.10 -11.10 -25.51
C SER A 11 6.21 -9.58 -25.40
N TYR A 12 5.24 -8.93 -24.74
CA TYR A 12 5.27 -7.50 -24.48
C TYR A 12 6.52 -7.08 -23.68
N ARG A 13 6.86 -7.81 -22.61
CA ARG A 13 8.07 -7.52 -21.81
C ARG A 13 9.34 -7.66 -22.63
N ARG A 14 9.46 -8.70 -23.47
CA ARG A 14 10.61 -8.91 -24.35
C ARG A 14 10.75 -7.80 -25.39
N ARG A 15 9.63 -7.39 -26.00
CA ARG A 15 9.59 -6.32 -27.01
C ARG A 15 10.14 -4.99 -26.49
N TYR A 16 9.77 -4.62 -25.27
CA TYR A 16 10.17 -3.34 -24.67
C TYR A 16 11.40 -3.44 -23.77
N ARG A 17 11.90 -4.65 -23.49
CA ARG A 17 13.01 -4.93 -22.55
C ARG A 17 12.78 -4.32 -21.16
N GLY A 18 11.59 -4.55 -20.61
CA GLY A 18 11.08 -3.87 -19.42
C GLY A 18 10.04 -2.80 -19.78
N LEU A 19 9.47 -2.12 -18.77
CA LEU A 19 8.41 -1.11 -19.00
C LEU A 19 8.85 0.34 -18.72
N ILE A 20 10.04 0.55 -18.17
CA ILE A 20 10.55 1.88 -17.81
C ILE A 20 11.98 2.07 -18.32
N GLY A 21 12.38 3.34 -18.49
CA GLY A 21 13.73 3.72 -18.86
C GLY A 21 14.02 5.16 -18.46
N VAL A 22 15.29 5.58 -18.55
CA VAL A 22 15.71 6.95 -18.25
C VAL A 22 15.72 7.77 -19.53
N LYS A 23 15.01 8.90 -19.52
CA LYS A 23 15.03 9.88 -20.62
C LYS A 23 15.48 11.23 -20.08
N SER A 24 16.43 11.86 -20.76
CA SER A 24 16.85 13.22 -20.41
C SER A 24 15.69 14.21 -20.58
N LYS A 25 15.51 15.09 -19.60
CA LYS A 25 14.56 16.22 -19.68
C LYS A 25 15.07 17.35 -20.58
N MET A 26 16.38 17.40 -20.83
CA MET A 26 17.02 18.42 -21.65
C MET A 26 17.97 17.78 -22.68
N PRO A 27 17.85 18.11 -23.98
CA PRO A 27 18.82 17.67 -24.97
C PRO A 27 20.14 18.46 -24.85
N ILE A 28 21.26 17.78 -25.00
CA ILE A 28 22.58 18.43 -25.16
C ILE A 28 22.77 18.70 -26.64
N ARG A 29 22.79 19.98 -27.03
CA ARG A 29 22.90 20.40 -28.44
C ARG A 29 24.25 20.99 -28.81
N ASP A 30 24.97 21.49 -27.81
CA ASP A 30 26.25 22.16 -27.98
C ASP A 30 27.08 22.13 -26.68
N MET A 31 28.32 22.61 -26.77
CA MET A 31 29.24 22.72 -25.64
C MET A 31 28.75 23.68 -24.55
N SER A 32 28.02 24.73 -24.91
CA SER A 32 27.51 25.70 -23.94
C SER A 32 26.43 25.10 -23.04
N VAL A 33 25.59 24.20 -23.56
CA VAL A 33 24.65 23.44 -22.75
C VAL A 33 25.39 22.45 -21.85
N MET A 34 26.36 21.72 -22.42
CA MET A 34 27.14 20.73 -21.67
C MET A 34 27.88 21.35 -20.49
N SER A 35 28.51 22.52 -20.68
CA SER A 35 29.25 23.22 -19.61
C SER A 35 28.37 23.74 -18.48
N ARG A 36 27.05 23.89 -18.70
CA ARG A 36 26.07 24.32 -17.68
C ARG A 36 25.58 23.15 -16.83
N ILE A 37 25.29 22.01 -17.45
CA ILE A 37 24.73 20.84 -16.76
C ILE A 37 25.80 19.93 -16.15
N TYR A 38 27.02 20.00 -16.65
CA TYR A 38 28.17 19.24 -16.17
C TYR A 38 29.28 20.20 -15.74
N THR A 39 30.54 19.79 -15.81
CA THR A 39 31.67 20.64 -15.43
C THR A 39 31.82 21.84 -16.39
N PRO A 40 32.00 23.07 -15.89
CA PRO A 40 32.08 23.47 -14.47
C PRO A 40 30.74 23.85 -13.82
N GLY A 41 29.67 24.02 -14.58
CA GLY A 41 28.38 24.54 -14.13
C GLY A 41 27.70 23.77 -12.99
N VAL A 42 27.82 22.44 -12.98
CA VAL A 42 27.28 21.57 -11.90
C VAL A 42 27.79 21.99 -10.51
N GLY A 43 29.01 22.55 -10.43
CA GLY A 43 29.60 23.02 -9.18
C GLY A 43 28.80 24.16 -8.53
N ALA A 44 28.12 25.00 -9.32
CA ALA A 44 27.24 26.03 -8.77
C ALA A 44 26.00 25.43 -8.08
N VAL A 45 25.42 24.38 -8.67
CA VAL A 45 24.27 23.66 -8.09
C VAL A 45 24.69 22.91 -6.82
N CYS A 46 25.85 22.24 -6.82
CA CYS A 46 26.35 21.56 -5.62
C CYS A 46 26.55 22.53 -4.45
N ARG A 47 27.16 23.71 -4.69
CA ARG A 47 27.38 24.72 -3.64
C ARG A 47 26.08 25.32 -3.10
N GLU A 48 25.01 25.32 -3.89
CA GLU A 48 23.70 25.76 -3.41
C GLU A 48 23.17 24.82 -2.33
N PHE A 49 23.42 23.51 -2.44
CA PHE A 49 22.98 22.52 -1.46
C PHE A 49 23.74 22.61 -0.13
N ASP A 50 24.97 23.12 -0.13
CA ASP A 50 25.70 23.43 1.11
C ASP A 50 25.02 24.54 1.92
N ARG A 51 24.32 25.47 1.23
CA ARG A 51 23.60 26.59 1.86
C ARG A 51 22.17 26.22 2.21
N ASP A 52 21.47 25.56 1.29
CA ASP A 52 20.10 25.10 1.46
C ASP A 52 19.95 23.65 0.93
N PRO A 53 20.03 22.64 1.80
CA PRO A 53 19.80 21.25 1.41
C PRO A 53 18.41 20.99 0.79
N LEU A 54 17.40 21.82 1.09
CA LEU A 54 16.05 21.68 0.51
C LEU A 54 15.98 22.15 -0.94
N ALA A 55 16.96 22.94 -1.41
CA ALA A 55 17.06 23.29 -2.82
C ALA A 55 17.21 22.04 -3.71
N SER A 56 17.65 20.90 -3.17
CA SER A 56 17.67 19.61 -3.88
C SER A 56 16.30 19.18 -4.43
N PHE A 57 15.19 19.55 -3.79
CA PHE A 57 13.85 19.28 -4.31
C PHE A 57 13.50 20.14 -5.54
N LYS A 58 14.06 21.35 -5.64
CA LYS A 58 13.81 22.28 -6.76
C LYS A 58 14.78 22.08 -7.92
N LEU A 59 16.05 21.76 -7.61
CA LEU A 59 17.15 21.75 -8.57
C LEU A 59 17.52 20.35 -9.07
N THR A 60 16.84 19.30 -8.60
CA THR A 60 17.09 17.92 -9.05
C THR A 60 15.80 17.16 -9.32
N CYS A 61 15.91 15.94 -9.87
CA CYS A 61 14.76 15.05 -10.04
C CYS A 61 14.14 14.60 -8.71
N ARG A 62 14.82 14.77 -7.57
CA ARG A 62 14.33 14.42 -6.23
C ARG A 62 12.94 14.97 -5.95
N GLY A 63 12.63 16.19 -6.40
CA GLY A 63 11.32 16.82 -6.19
C GLY A 63 10.13 16.08 -6.81
N ASN A 64 10.38 15.23 -7.81
CA ASN A 64 9.34 14.49 -8.53
C ASN A 64 9.57 12.98 -8.55
N SER A 65 10.58 12.48 -7.82
CA SER A 65 10.93 11.07 -7.81
C SER A 65 10.50 10.38 -6.52
N ILE A 66 10.06 9.13 -6.64
CA ILE A 66 9.78 8.27 -5.48
C ILE A 66 10.49 6.94 -5.63
N ALA A 67 10.86 6.33 -4.50
CA ALA A 67 11.35 4.95 -4.47
C ALA A 67 10.18 3.99 -4.21
N LEU A 68 10.00 2.98 -5.06
CA LEU A 68 9.13 1.84 -4.80
C LEU A 68 9.96 0.71 -4.19
N ILE A 69 9.95 0.59 -2.87
CA ILE A 69 10.79 -0.33 -2.11
C ILE A 69 10.02 -1.60 -1.78
N SER A 70 10.59 -2.75 -2.13
CA SER A 70 9.99 -4.06 -1.88
C SER A 70 11.06 -5.13 -1.67
N ASP A 71 10.77 -6.11 -0.82
CA ASP A 71 11.56 -7.35 -0.71
C ASP A 71 10.92 -8.53 -1.46
N GLY A 72 9.71 -8.34 -2.00
CA GLY A 72 8.96 -9.35 -2.75
C GLY A 72 8.34 -10.44 -1.87
N SER A 73 8.26 -10.22 -0.55
CA SER A 73 7.75 -11.23 0.39
C SER A 73 6.22 -11.39 0.38
N ALA A 74 5.48 -10.45 -0.22
CA ALA A 74 4.02 -10.52 -0.38
C ALA A 74 3.56 -9.96 -1.74
N CYS A 75 3.74 -10.74 -2.81
CA CYS A 75 3.34 -10.38 -4.17
C CYS A 75 1.99 -11.01 -4.55
N TYR A 76 0.89 -10.32 -4.21
CA TYR A 76 -0.48 -10.77 -4.52
C TYR A 76 -0.75 -12.22 -4.09
N GLU A 77 -1.39 -13.04 -4.94
CA GLU A 77 -1.62 -14.47 -4.73
C GLU A 77 -0.35 -15.33 -4.80
N PHE A 78 0.75 -14.81 -5.35
CA PHE A 78 2.01 -15.56 -5.51
C PHE A 78 2.83 -15.65 -4.22
N GLY A 79 2.44 -14.94 -3.16
CA GLY A 79 3.13 -14.97 -1.88
C GLY A 79 4.56 -14.42 -1.97
N ASN A 80 5.52 -15.13 -1.39
CA ASN A 80 6.92 -14.72 -1.38
C ASN A 80 7.62 -15.13 -2.68
N VAL A 81 7.82 -14.18 -3.58
CA VAL A 81 8.49 -14.38 -4.88
C VAL A 81 9.94 -13.91 -4.85
N GLY A 82 10.33 -13.17 -3.81
CA GLY A 82 11.65 -12.58 -3.66
C GLY A 82 11.90 -11.34 -4.53
N ALA A 83 13.09 -10.77 -4.39
CA ALA A 83 13.45 -9.47 -4.94
C ALA A 83 13.36 -9.40 -6.48
N LEU A 84 13.87 -10.39 -7.20
CA LEU A 84 13.91 -10.34 -8.66
C LEU A 84 12.51 -10.49 -9.27
N ALA A 85 11.71 -11.42 -8.76
CA ALA A 85 10.40 -11.71 -9.31
C ALA A 85 9.34 -10.64 -8.98
N VAL A 86 9.60 -9.74 -8.04
CA VAL A 86 8.71 -8.58 -7.77
C VAL A 86 8.95 -7.42 -8.73
N LEU A 87 10.11 -7.34 -9.41
CA LEU A 87 10.44 -6.24 -10.33
C LEU A 87 9.36 -5.96 -11.40
N PRO A 88 8.76 -6.97 -12.07
CA PRO A 88 7.71 -6.70 -13.04
C PRO A 88 6.52 -5.92 -12.46
N LYS A 89 6.14 -6.20 -11.21
CA LYS A 89 5.07 -5.47 -10.49
C LYS A 89 5.49 -4.04 -10.21
N LEU A 90 6.72 -3.82 -9.72
CA LEU A 90 7.21 -2.47 -9.41
C LEU A 90 7.37 -1.62 -10.67
N GLU A 91 7.84 -2.19 -11.78
CA GLU A 91 7.90 -1.50 -13.08
C GLU A 91 6.50 -1.10 -13.56
N ALA A 92 5.53 -2.02 -13.50
CA ALA A 92 4.16 -1.72 -13.89
C ALA A 92 3.59 -0.57 -13.06
N LYS A 93 3.81 -0.59 -11.73
CA LYS A 93 3.44 0.53 -10.85
C LYS A 93 4.14 1.83 -11.21
N SER A 94 5.41 1.76 -11.59
CA SER A 94 6.16 2.94 -12.02
C SER A 94 5.54 3.60 -13.24
N VAL A 95 5.07 2.79 -14.21
CA VAL A 95 4.28 3.28 -15.36
C VAL A 95 2.96 3.92 -14.91
N LEU A 96 2.26 3.35 -13.93
CA LEU A 96 1.01 3.93 -13.40
C LEU A 96 1.25 5.28 -12.72
N PHE A 97 2.27 5.38 -11.85
CA PHE A 97 2.67 6.66 -11.23
C PHE A 97 3.00 7.72 -12.29
N LYS A 98 3.74 7.32 -13.33
CA LYS A 98 4.10 8.25 -14.40
C LYS A 98 2.89 8.68 -15.22
N THR A 99 2.03 7.74 -15.59
CA THR A 99 0.87 7.99 -16.45
C THR A 99 -0.20 8.84 -15.77
N PHE A 100 -0.56 8.49 -14.52
CA PHE A 100 -1.70 9.11 -13.84
C PHE A 100 -1.34 10.29 -12.94
N ALA A 101 -0.09 10.40 -12.48
CA ALA A 101 0.34 11.47 -11.57
C ALA A 101 1.59 12.23 -12.06
N ASN A 102 2.16 11.88 -13.22
CA ASN A 102 3.44 12.42 -13.71
C ASN A 102 4.61 12.28 -12.72
N VAL A 103 4.57 11.29 -11.83
CA VAL A 103 5.60 11.03 -10.83
C VAL A 103 6.63 10.03 -11.37
N ASP A 104 7.92 10.34 -11.20
CA ASP A 104 9.02 9.50 -11.64
C ASP A 104 9.33 8.42 -10.56
N ALA A 105 8.59 7.31 -10.60
CA ALA A 105 8.77 6.21 -9.65
C ALA A 105 9.88 5.25 -10.09
N VAL A 106 10.78 4.92 -9.17
CA VAL A 106 11.93 4.03 -9.40
C VAL A 106 11.73 2.72 -8.63
N PRO A 107 11.72 1.55 -9.31
CA PRO A 107 11.61 0.26 -8.64
C PRO A 107 12.92 -0.11 -7.93
N ILE A 108 12.83 -0.42 -6.63
CA ILE A 108 13.97 -0.85 -5.80
C ILE A 108 13.59 -2.16 -5.13
N ALA A 109 14.07 -3.26 -5.69
CA ALA A 109 13.93 -4.59 -5.10
C ALA A 109 15.14 -4.90 -4.21
N LEU A 110 14.89 -5.16 -2.93
CA LEU A 110 15.93 -5.46 -1.95
C LEU A 110 16.11 -6.97 -1.80
N ALA A 111 17.33 -7.46 -1.99
CA ALA A 111 17.70 -8.86 -1.79
C ALA A 111 17.90 -9.21 -0.29
N THR A 112 17.02 -8.68 0.57
CA THR A 112 16.97 -8.97 2.00
C THR A 112 15.51 -8.96 2.46
N GLN A 113 15.20 -9.80 3.44
CA GLN A 113 13.89 -9.87 4.06
C GLN A 113 13.92 -9.48 5.54
N ASP A 114 15.09 -9.08 6.06
CA ASP A 114 15.24 -8.54 7.41
C ASP A 114 14.64 -7.12 7.47
N PRO A 115 13.61 -6.88 8.31
CA PRO A 115 13.03 -5.56 8.47
C PRO A 115 14.04 -4.47 8.87
N TYR A 116 15.11 -4.78 9.61
CA TYR A 116 16.10 -3.79 10.03
C TYR A 116 16.99 -3.34 8.87
N GLU A 117 17.46 -4.29 8.06
CA GLU A 117 18.22 -3.98 6.85
C GLU A 117 17.38 -3.18 5.85
N ILE A 118 16.10 -3.55 5.67
CA ILE A 118 15.19 -2.79 4.79
C ILE A 118 15.05 -1.33 5.26
N VAL A 119 14.88 -1.11 6.58
CA VAL A 119 14.79 0.24 7.16
C VAL A 119 16.07 1.03 6.90
N GLU A 120 17.23 0.41 7.13
CA GLU A 120 18.53 1.06 6.98
C GLU A 120 18.83 1.41 5.53
N MET A 121 18.61 0.47 4.61
CA MET A 121 18.75 0.71 3.16
C MET A 121 17.83 1.84 2.70
N THR A 122 16.57 1.84 3.15
CA THR A 122 15.63 2.91 2.83
C THR A 122 16.11 4.27 3.36
N ARG A 123 16.64 4.31 4.59
CA ARG A 123 17.18 5.53 5.21
C ARG A 123 18.36 6.08 4.43
N ILE A 124 19.29 5.22 4.01
CA ILE A 124 20.47 5.58 3.22
C ILE A 124 20.08 6.11 1.84
N LEU A 125 19.06 5.51 1.20
CA LEU A 125 18.59 5.91 -0.12
C LEU A 125 17.69 7.16 -0.11
N ALA A 126 17.11 7.52 1.03
CA ALA A 126 16.12 8.60 1.15
C ALA A 126 16.56 9.98 0.58
N PRO A 127 17.84 10.40 0.62
CA PRO A 127 18.27 11.65 0.00
C PRO A 127 18.03 11.73 -1.52
N SER A 128 17.94 10.58 -2.21
CA SER A 128 17.75 10.52 -3.67
C SER A 128 16.30 10.71 -4.12
N PHE A 129 15.34 10.69 -3.19
CA PHE A 129 13.91 10.66 -3.50
C PHE A 129 13.13 11.75 -2.74
N GLY A 130 12.02 12.16 -3.32
CA GLY A 130 11.04 13.06 -2.69
C GLY A 130 10.00 12.35 -1.85
N GLY A 131 9.87 11.03 -2.02
CA GLY A 131 9.00 10.16 -1.23
C GLY A 131 9.38 8.69 -1.33
N ILE A 132 8.92 7.90 -0.38
CA ILE A 132 9.13 6.46 -0.32
C ILE A 132 7.76 5.76 -0.35
N CYS A 133 7.61 4.78 -1.23
CA CYS A 133 6.47 3.89 -1.28
C CYS A 133 6.92 2.46 -0.97
N LEU A 134 6.45 1.90 0.14
CA LEU A 134 6.65 0.50 0.50
C LEU A 134 5.62 -0.37 -0.21
N GLU A 135 6.07 -1.47 -0.78
CA GLU A 135 5.30 -2.35 -1.65
C GLU A 135 5.61 -3.82 -1.36
N SER A 136 4.61 -4.69 -1.40
CA SER A 136 4.79 -6.16 -1.38
C SER A 136 5.67 -6.72 -0.26
N ILE A 137 5.63 -6.10 0.93
CA ILE A 137 6.31 -6.59 2.14
C ILE A 137 5.27 -7.31 3.01
N ALA A 138 5.58 -8.53 3.44
CA ALA A 138 4.66 -9.35 4.21
C ALA A 138 4.34 -8.75 5.60
N ALA A 139 3.10 -8.94 6.04
CA ALA A 139 2.74 -8.73 7.44
C ALA A 139 3.33 -9.83 8.35
N PRO A 140 3.61 -9.53 9.64
CA PRO A 140 3.46 -8.22 10.28
C PRO A 140 4.69 -7.31 10.12
N LYS A 141 5.79 -7.80 9.53
CA LYS A 141 7.05 -7.04 9.45
C LYS A 141 6.94 -5.74 8.65
N CYS A 142 6.06 -5.68 7.65
CA CYS A 142 5.80 -4.46 6.88
C CYS A 142 5.38 -3.27 7.75
N LEU A 143 4.64 -3.51 8.84
CA LEU A 143 4.23 -2.47 9.78
C LEU A 143 5.40 -1.97 10.64
N THR A 144 6.31 -2.87 11.02
CA THR A 144 7.58 -2.50 11.67
C THR A 144 8.43 -1.64 10.73
N VAL A 145 8.58 -2.06 9.47
CA VAL A 145 9.34 -1.33 8.44
C VAL A 145 8.73 0.05 8.24
N GLU A 146 7.42 0.15 7.99
CA GLU A 146 6.73 1.43 7.79
C GLU A 146 6.93 2.38 8.99
N SER A 147 6.64 1.90 10.20
CA SER A 147 6.75 2.70 11.43
C SER A 147 8.16 3.23 11.65
N ARG A 148 9.19 2.43 11.37
CA ARG A 148 10.59 2.82 11.54
C ARG A 148 11.11 3.69 10.42
N VAL A 149 10.81 3.37 9.16
CA VAL A 149 11.18 4.21 8.01
C VAL A 149 10.59 5.60 8.18
N ARG A 150 9.31 5.72 8.56
CA ARG A 150 8.65 7.01 8.80
C ARG A 150 9.31 7.85 9.90
N LYS A 151 9.98 7.22 10.87
CA LYS A 151 10.76 7.92 11.91
C LYS A 151 12.18 8.25 11.46
N ALA A 152 12.74 7.45 10.55
CA ALA A 152 14.13 7.55 10.12
C ALA A 152 14.35 8.55 8.97
N VAL A 153 13.31 8.85 8.17
CA VAL A 153 13.42 9.72 6.99
C VAL A 153 12.62 11.02 7.14
N ARG A 154 13.00 12.04 6.37
CA ARG A 154 12.36 13.37 6.35
C ARG A 154 11.44 13.59 5.14
N VAL A 155 11.14 12.53 4.40
CA VAL A 155 10.23 12.53 3.23
C VAL A 155 8.96 11.75 3.54
N ALA A 156 7.93 11.93 2.72
CA ALA A 156 6.68 11.19 2.88
C ALA A 156 6.91 9.67 2.69
N VAL A 157 6.26 8.87 3.54
CA VAL A 157 6.32 7.40 3.47
C VAL A 157 4.89 6.89 3.32
N LEU A 158 4.63 6.20 2.21
CA LEU A 158 3.37 5.52 1.93
C LEU A 158 3.62 4.01 1.96
N HIS A 159 2.76 3.24 2.60
CA HIS A 159 2.72 1.80 2.42
C HIS A 159 1.46 1.46 1.63
N HIS A 160 1.63 1.02 0.39
CA HIS A 160 0.53 0.95 -0.57
C HIS A 160 -0.58 0.00 -0.10
N GLU A 161 -0.25 -1.24 0.24
CA GLU A 161 -1.24 -2.24 0.67
C GLU A 161 -1.98 -1.83 1.95
N PHE A 162 -1.38 -1.01 2.81
CA PHE A 162 -1.97 -0.55 4.06
C PHE A 162 -2.82 0.72 3.87
N HIS A 163 -2.23 1.79 3.34
CA HIS A 163 -2.90 3.09 3.22
C HIS A 163 -3.90 3.15 2.06
N ALA A 164 -3.56 2.62 0.89
CA ALA A 164 -4.41 2.78 -0.30
C ALA A 164 -5.74 2.03 -0.15
N ALA A 165 -5.71 0.83 0.43
CA ALA A 165 -6.92 0.06 0.74
C ALA A 165 -7.86 0.84 1.65
N GLY A 166 -7.33 1.45 2.72
CA GLY A 166 -8.11 2.30 3.62
C GLY A 166 -8.75 3.49 2.92
N ILE A 167 -8.00 4.21 2.08
CA ILE A 167 -8.49 5.39 1.34
C ILE A 167 -9.63 5.01 0.39
N ILE A 168 -9.45 3.97 -0.41
CA ILE A 168 -10.44 3.56 -1.42
C ILE A 168 -11.71 3.03 -0.73
N VAL A 169 -11.58 2.17 0.29
CA VAL A 169 -12.72 1.64 1.04
C VAL A 169 -13.48 2.76 1.75
N LEU A 170 -12.77 3.72 2.36
CA LEU A 170 -13.40 4.85 3.02
C LEU A 170 -14.19 5.74 2.05
N ALA A 171 -13.62 6.02 0.87
CA ALA A 171 -14.31 6.79 -0.17
C ALA A 171 -15.58 6.07 -0.67
N ALA A 172 -15.47 4.76 -0.94
CA ALA A 172 -16.61 3.95 -1.35
C ALA A 172 -17.71 3.90 -0.26
N LEU A 173 -17.30 3.70 1.00
CA LEU A 173 -18.21 3.65 2.13
C LEU A 173 -18.92 5.00 2.35
N TYR A 174 -18.22 6.13 2.29
CA TYR A 174 -18.87 7.44 2.41
C TYR A 174 -19.95 7.68 1.36
N ASN A 175 -19.72 7.24 0.12
CA ASN A 175 -20.72 7.36 -0.93
C ASN A 175 -21.90 6.40 -0.71
N ALA A 176 -21.63 5.15 -0.31
CA ALA A 176 -22.68 4.19 0.00
C ALA A 176 -23.56 4.63 1.18
N LEU A 177 -22.95 5.16 2.24
CA LEU A 177 -23.66 5.67 3.42
C LEU A 177 -24.62 6.81 3.09
N LYS A 178 -24.26 7.68 2.15
CA LYS A 178 -25.17 8.73 1.65
C LYS A 178 -26.39 8.16 0.94
N VAL A 179 -26.21 7.11 0.13
CA VAL A 179 -27.31 6.44 -0.59
C VAL A 179 -28.29 5.80 0.38
N VAL A 180 -27.79 5.16 1.44
CA VAL A 180 -28.63 4.45 2.41
C VAL A 180 -29.08 5.32 3.59
N GLY A 181 -28.66 6.59 3.63
CA GLY A 181 -29.05 7.54 4.67
C GLY A 181 -28.51 7.24 6.07
N LYS A 182 -27.36 6.57 6.19
CA LYS A 182 -26.75 6.18 7.48
C LYS A 182 -25.47 6.97 7.78
N LYS A 183 -25.13 7.14 9.06
CA LYS A 183 -23.88 7.79 9.48
C LYS A 183 -22.80 6.76 9.82
N LEU A 184 -21.54 7.09 9.53
CA LEU A 184 -20.38 6.20 9.76
C LEU A 184 -20.23 5.77 11.23
N GLU A 185 -20.61 6.65 12.15
CA GLU A 185 -20.50 6.41 13.59
C GLU A 185 -21.52 5.40 14.12
N GLU A 186 -22.63 5.22 13.40
CA GLU A 186 -23.80 4.43 13.81
C GLU A 186 -23.75 3.02 13.23
N VAL A 187 -23.11 2.84 12.06
CA VAL A 187 -23.08 1.55 11.36
C VAL A 187 -22.18 0.52 12.01
N ARG A 188 -22.62 -0.74 11.98
CA ARG A 188 -21.82 -1.91 12.37
C ARG A 188 -21.05 -2.44 11.17
N ILE A 189 -19.74 -2.38 11.25
CA ILE A 189 -18.80 -2.75 10.19
C ILE A 189 -18.11 -4.07 10.53
N VAL A 190 -18.17 -5.02 9.61
CA VAL A 190 -17.45 -6.30 9.68
C VAL A 190 -16.38 -6.33 8.58
N ILE A 191 -15.12 -6.46 8.99
CA ILE A 191 -13.97 -6.61 8.08
C ILE A 191 -13.52 -8.07 8.15
N ASN A 192 -13.56 -8.78 7.03
CA ASN A 192 -13.02 -10.14 6.95
C ASN A 192 -11.65 -10.13 6.27
N GLY A 193 -10.61 -10.41 7.04
CA GLY A 193 -9.22 -10.32 6.63
C GLY A 193 -8.44 -9.43 7.60
N ALA A 194 -7.53 -10.03 8.38
CA ALA A 194 -6.66 -9.33 9.33
C ALA A 194 -5.21 -9.19 8.82
N GLY A 195 -5.02 -9.16 7.49
CA GLY A 195 -3.73 -8.87 6.86
C GLY A 195 -3.45 -7.37 6.81
N THR A 196 -2.39 -6.99 6.08
CA THR A 196 -1.99 -5.58 5.89
C THR A 196 -3.16 -4.68 5.48
N ALA A 197 -3.89 -5.04 4.43
CA ALA A 197 -5.01 -4.25 3.92
C ALA A 197 -6.14 -4.12 4.95
N GLY A 198 -6.52 -5.20 5.62
CA GLY A 198 -7.60 -5.16 6.62
C GLY A 198 -7.27 -4.34 7.85
N MET A 199 -6.02 -4.41 8.33
CA MET A 199 -5.55 -3.53 9.39
C MET A 199 -5.52 -2.06 8.95
N GLY A 200 -5.09 -1.79 7.71
CA GLY A 200 -5.06 -0.44 7.14
C GLY A 200 -6.46 0.16 6.98
N VAL A 201 -7.41 -0.63 6.45
CA VAL A 201 -8.83 -0.26 6.36
C VAL A 201 -9.42 0.01 7.73
N ALA A 202 -9.22 -0.89 8.69
CA ALA A 202 -9.72 -0.69 10.05
C ALA A 202 -9.18 0.61 10.66
N LYS A 203 -7.87 0.86 10.53
CA LYS A 203 -7.25 2.09 11.05
C LYS A 203 -7.77 3.35 10.36
N GLY A 204 -7.95 3.32 9.04
CA GLY A 204 -8.55 4.42 8.28
C GLY A 204 -9.98 4.71 8.73
N LEU A 205 -10.80 3.68 8.93
CA LEU A 205 -12.18 3.82 9.41
C LEU A 205 -12.23 4.39 10.84
N ILE A 206 -11.35 3.95 11.74
CA ILE A 206 -11.24 4.49 13.11
C ILE A 206 -10.91 5.98 13.06
N VAL A 207 -9.91 6.38 12.25
CA VAL A 207 -9.53 7.78 12.08
C VAL A 207 -10.68 8.61 11.51
N ALA A 208 -11.49 8.02 10.62
CA ALA A 208 -12.68 8.65 10.05
C ALA A 208 -13.88 8.74 11.01
N GLY A 209 -13.81 8.13 12.20
CA GLY A 209 -14.84 8.22 13.24
C GLY A 209 -15.76 7.00 13.36
N ALA A 210 -15.48 5.90 12.65
CA ALA A 210 -16.24 4.65 12.82
C ALA A 210 -16.04 4.06 14.23
N LYS A 211 -17.15 3.69 14.89
CA LYS A 211 -17.13 3.22 16.30
C LYS A 211 -17.31 1.72 16.45
N ASN A 212 -18.04 1.08 15.53
CA ASN A 212 -18.48 -0.30 15.66
C ASN A 212 -17.81 -1.19 14.61
N ILE A 213 -16.54 -1.54 14.83
CA ILE A 213 -15.76 -2.38 13.89
C ILE A 213 -15.47 -3.75 14.53
N VAL A 214 -15.76 -4.81 13.78
CA VAL A 214 -15.30 -6.18 14.08
C VAL A 214 -14.39 -6.64 12.95
N ILE A 215 -13.18 -7.07 13.29
CA ILE A 215 -12.23 -7.64 12.32
C ILE A 215 -12.18 -9.14 12.56
N CYS A 216 -12.34 -9.92 11.49
CA CYS A 216 -12.26 -11.37 11.49
C CYS A 216 -11.02 -11.83 10.73
N ASP A 217 -10.44 -12.95 11.18
CA ASP A 217 -9.50 -13.74 10.40
C ASP A 217 -9.95 -15.21 10.36
N ARG A 218 -9.08 -16.09 9.88
CA ARG A 218 -9.38 -17.53 9.75
C ARG A 218 -9.75 -18.24 11.05
N TYR A 219 -9.47 -17.67 12.23
CA TYR A 219 -9.88 -18.24 13.51
C TYR A 219 -10.99 -17.42 14.19
N GLY A 220 -11.69 -16.56 13.43
CA GLY A 220 -12.82 -15.75 13.90
C GLY A 220 -12.44 -14.32 14.28
N PRO A 221 -13.24 -13.64 15.13
CA PRO A 221 -13.04 -12.24 15.45
C PRO A 221 -11.76 -12.01 16.27
N LEU A 222 -11.07 -10.90 16.00
CA LEU A 222 -9.95 -10.44 16.80
C LEU A 222 -10.45 -9.89 18.15
N ARG A 223 -9.76 -10.23 19.24
CA ARG A 223 -10.09 -9.76 20.60
C ARG A 223 -8.84 -9.69 21.48
N VAL A 224 -8.85 -8.79 22.48
CA VAL A 224 -7.69 -8.39 23.30
C VAL A 224 -7.01 -9.55 24.07
N TYR A 225 -7.65 -10.71 24.18
CA TYR A 225 -7.12 -11.90 24.88
C TYR A 225 -7.23 -13.20 24.07
N ARG A 226 -7.39 -13.11 22.76
CA ARG A 226 -7.26 -14.31 21.91
C ARG A 226 -5.77 -14.65 21.81
N THR A 227 -5.43 -15.92 21.94
CA THR A 227 -4.05 -16.41 21.86
C THR A 227 -3.73 -17.05 20.50
N VAL A 228 -4.73 -17.63 19.83
CA VAL A 228 -4.55 -18.35 18.56
C VAL A 228 -4.46 -17.40 17.37
N GLY A 229 -3.43 -17.57 16.53
CA GLY A 229 -3.30 -16.83 15.27
C GLY A 229 -3.12 -15.31 15.43
N MET A 230 -2.65 -14.87 16.60
CA MET A 230 -2.42 -13.47 16.93
C MET A 230 -0.94 -13.12 16.82
N ASP A 231 -0.67 -11.96 16.26
CA ASP A 231 0.64 -11.30 16.29
C ASP A 231 0.51 -9.95 17.01
N TRP A 232 1.62 -9.22 17.14
CA TRP A 232 1.64 -7.93 17.83
C TRP A 232 0.72 -6.90 17.16
N ALA A 233 0.61 -6.91 15.83
CA ALA A 233 -0.18 -5.94 15.07
C ALA A 233 -1.69 -6.25 15.17
N LYS A 234 -2.07 -7.53 15.07
CA LYS A 234 -3.44 -7.98 15.36
C LYS A 234 -3.84 -7.67 16.80
N SER A 235 -2.91 -7.78 17.74
CA SER A 235 -3.15 -7.44 19.14
C SER A 235 -3.34 -5.94 19.33
N GLU A 236 -2.56 -5.11 18.63
CA GLU A 236 -2.70 -3.65 18.63
C GLU A 236 -4.06 -3.22 18.05
N ILE A 237 -4.43 -3.72 16.87
CA ILE A 237 -5.71 -3.35 16.25
C ILE A 237 -6.91 -3.86 17.05
N ALA A 238 -6.82 -5.04 17.69
CA ALA A 238 -7.86 -5.55 18.57
C ALA A 238 -8.09 -4.64 19.79
N ARG A 239 -7.03 -4.01 20.32
CA ARG A 239 -7.12 -3.01 21.39
C ARG A 239 -7.69 -1.68 20.93
N LEU A 240 -7.50 -1.32 19.67
CA LEU A 240 -8.04 -0.09 19.08
C LEU A 240 -9.54 -0.21 18.79
N VAL A 241 -9.97 -1.30 18.14
CA VAL A 241 -11.39 -1.52 17.79
C VAL A 241 -12.24 -1.92 19.01
N LYS A 242 -11.62 -2.39 20.10
CA LYS A 242 -12.27 -2.79 21.36
C LYS A 242 -13.58 -3.57 21.16
N PRO A 243 -13.60 -4.63 20.34
CA PRO A 243 -14.83 -5.34 20.05
C PRO A 243 -15.27 -6.03 21.33
N ARG A 244 -16.39 -5.59 21.92
CA ARG A 244 -16.86 -6.07 23.22
C ARG A 244 -17.24 -7.55 23.11
N ASN A 245 -16.35 -8.42 23.57
CA ASN A 245 -16.57 -9.86 23.78
C ASN A 245 -17.25 -10.60 22.60
N VAL A 246 -17.03 -10.14 21.36
CA VAL A 246 -17.61 -10.75 20.16
C VAL A 246 -16.95 -12.11 19.93
N LYS A 247 -17.76 -13.16 19.86
CA LYS A 247 -17.37 -14.54 19.57
C LYS A 247 -18.33 -15.10 18.52
N GLY A 248 -17.91 -16.16 17.85
CA GLY A 248 -18.72 -16.86 16.87
C GLY A 248 -18.06 -16.96 15.51
N THR A 249 -18.80 -17.57 14.60
CA THR A 249 -18.45 -17.71 13.19
C THR A 249 -18.64 -16.40 12.44
N LEU A 250 -18.06 -16.29 11.23
CA LEU A 250 -18.26 -15.11 10.38
C LEU A 250 -19.76 -14.87 10.10
N ALA A 251 -20.54 -15.92 9.85
CA ALA A 251 -21.98 -15.83 9.60
C ALA A 251 -22.74 -15.21 10.79
N GLU A 252 -22.40 -15.61 12.02
CA GLU A 252 -23.00 -15.05 13.24
C GLU A 252 -22.62 -13.57 13.41
N ILE A 253 -21.38 -13.21 13.07
CA ILE A 253 -20.88 -11.83 13.19
C ILE A 253 -21.50 -10.93 12.12
N MET A 254 -21.74 -11.43 10.92
CA MET A 254 -22.36 -10.66 9.83
C MET A 254 -23.85 -10.40 10.06
N ARG A 255 -24.52 -11.22 10.88
CA ARG A 255 -25.95 -11.05 11.17
C ARG A 255 -26.22 -9.66 11.75
N GLY A 256 -27.06 -8.88 11.06
CA GLY A 256 -27.39 -7.50 11.44
C GLY A 256 -26.24 -6.50 11.31
N ALA A 257 -25.17 -6.82 10.57
CA ALA A 257 -24.17 -5.83 10.20
C ALA A 257 -24.69 -4.92 9.08
N ASP A 258 -24.32 -3.65 9.10
CA ASP A 258 -24.68 -2.68 8.05
C ASP A 258 -23.68 -2.71 6.90
N VAL A 259 -22.42 -3.04 7.20
CA VAL A 259 -21.30 -2.98 6.28
C VAL A 259 -20.46 -4.24 6.38
N PHE A 260 -20.16 -4.84 5.23
CA PHE A 260 -19.21 -5.94 5.11
C PHE A 260 -18.07 -5.55 4.16
N ILE A 261 -16.83 -5.78 4.60
CA ILE A 261 -15.62 -5.53 3.82
C ILE A 261 -14.79 -6.81 3.78
N GLY A 262 -14.74 -7.46 2.62
CA GLY A 262 -13.96 -8.68 2.39
C GLY A 262 -12.59 -8.39 1.79
N LEU A 263 -11.56 -8.75 2.53
CA LEU A 263 -10.13 -8.63 2.21
C LEU A 263 -9.43 -9.99 2.42
N SER A 264 -10.14 -11.05 2.09
CA SER A 264 -9.78 -12.45 2.32
C SER A 264 -9.88 -13.26 1.02
N ASP A 265 -9.61 -14.56 1.16
CA ASP A 265 -9.79 -15.54 0.09
C ASP A 265 -11.24 -15.56 -0.44
N LYS A 266 -11.38 -16.01 -1.69
CA LYS A 266 -12.66 -16.16 -2.37
C LYS A 266 -13.55 -17.23 -1.73
N GLY A 267 -14.86 -17.09 -1.93
CA GLY A 267 -15.85 -18.09 -1.53
C GLY A 267 -16.14 -18.16 -0.02
N VAL A 268 -15.58 -17.24 0.78
CA VAL A 268 -15.77 -17.22 2.23
C VAL A 268 -17.16 -16.69 2.64
N VAL A 269 -17.78 -15.84 1.80
CA VAL A 269 -19.10 -15.26 2.06
C VAL A 269 -20.14 -15.88 1.16
N THR A 270 -21.25 -16.35 1.76
CA THR A 270 -22.37 -16.96 1.04
C THR A 270 -23.54 -15.97 0.89
N PRO A 271 -24.46 -16.17 -0.07
CA PRO A 271 -25.65 -15.35 -0.22
C PRO A 271 -26.51 -15.27 1.06
N GLU A 272 -26.59 -16.35 1.84
CA GLU A 272 -27.35 -16.41 3.08
C GLU A 272 -26.76 -15.49 4.16
N MET A 273 -25.42 -15.39 4.21
CA MET A 273 -24.75 -14.46 5.12
C MET A 273 -25.07 -13.00 4.78
N VAL A 274 -25.13 -12.67 3.49
CA VAL A 274 -25.49 -11.32 3.01
C VAL A 274 -26.97 -11.04 3.29
N ALA A 275 -27.85 -12.01 3.08
CA ALA A 275 -29.28 -11.87 3.38
C ALA A 275 -29.57 -11.66 4.88
N ALA A 276 -28.68 -12.13 5.76
CA ALA A 276 -28.79 -11.95 7.21
C ALA A 276 -28.31 -10.56 7.72
N MET A 277 -27.78 -9.69 6.84
CA MET A 277 -27.32 -8.35 7.18
C MET A 277 -28.49 -7.35 7.33
N ALA A 278 -28.22 -6.15 7.85
CA ALA A 278 -29.24 -5.12 8.07
C ALA A 278 -29.73 -4.50 6.75
N PRO A 279 -31.00 -4.06 6.59
CA PRO A 279 -31.47 -3.43 5.35
C PRO A 279 -30.63 -2.20 4.92
N GLY A 280 -30.43 -2.02 3.61
CA GLY A 280 -29.60 -0.92 3.06
C GLY A 280 -28.10 -1.15 3.27
N VAL A 281 -27.59 -2.33 2.89
CA VAL A 281 -26.21 -2.79 3.11
C VAL A 281 -25.21 -2.19 2.12
N PHE A 282 -23.99 -1.96 2.57
CA PHE A 282 -22.81 -1.88 1.70
C PHE A 282 -21.92 -3.13 1.86
N SER A 283 -21.68 -3.84 0.75
CA SER A 283 -20.75 -4.98 0.71
C SER A 283 -19.65 -4.68 -0.30
N CYS A 284 -18.39 -4.74 0.15
CA CYS A 284 -17.21 -4.50 -0.67
C CYS A 284 -16.27 -5.70 -0.58
N LEU A 285 -16.08 -6.40 -1.70
CA LEU A 285 -15.12 -7.50 -1.82
C LEU A 285 -13.93 -7.00 -2.66
N LEU A 286 -12.75 -6.87 -2.04
CA LEU A 286 -11.51 -6.46 -2.72
C LEU A 286 -10.51 -7.63 -2.83
N SER A 287 -11.02 -8.86 -2.95
CA SER A 287 -10.15 -10.02 -3.18
C SER A 287 -9.51 -9.90 -4.56
N THR A 288 -8.18 -9.94 -4.63
CA THR A 288 -7.41 -9.86 -5.88
C THR A 288 -7.28 -11.20 -6.57
N SER A 289 -7.71 -12.30 -5.94
CA SER A 289 -7.81 -13.59 -6.64
C SER A 289 -8.74 -13.39 -7.85
N LEU A 290 -8.31 -13.76 -9.05
CA LEU A 290 -9.18 -13.91 -10.23
C LEU A 290 -9.85 -15.29 -10.24
#